data_AF-A0A7S0UVQ5-F1
#
_entry.id   AF-A0A7S0UVQ5-F1
#
_cell.length_a   1.000
_cell.length_b   1.000
_cell.length_c   1.000
_cell.angle_alpha   90.00
_cell.angle_beta   90.00
_cell.angle_gamma   90.00
#
_symmetry.space_group_name_H-M   'P 1'
#
loop_
_entity.id
_entity.type
_entity.pdbx_description
1 polymer ?
#
loop_
_entity_poly.entity_id
_entity_poly.type
_entity_poly.pdbx_seq_one_letter_code
_entity_poly.pdbx_strand_id
1 'polypeptide(L)'
;MVKAKIVKQRPPTAFESSVYEICSAIPAGKVATYGILSKILKTSPRAVGQSLRRNPYAPIVPCHRVIAADRSIGGFCGQTGCDNTIVQKKIRLLEDEGVAFEIMDLKSVENRQAMVMEKCIISIEELENSAAALLKVSKETIKVDNEKIVRC
;
A
#
# COMPACT_ATOMS: atom_id res chain seq x y z
N MET A 1 -25.97 -9.17 -0.03
CA MET A 1 -25.37 -7.87 -0.37
C MET A 1 -24.89 -7.18 0.91
N VAL A 2 -23.58 -7.18 1.17
CA VAL A 2 -23.02 -6.39 2.28
C VAL A 2 -23.06 -4.93 1.86
N LYS A 3 -23.90 -4.12 2.50
CA LYS A 3 -23.96 -2.66 2.26
C LYS A 3 -22.63 -2.06 2.72
N ALA A 4 -21.79 -1.62 1.78
CA ALA A 4 -20.63 -0.80 2.12
C ALA A 4 -21.15 0.48 2.77
N LYS A 5 -20.93 0.63 4.07
CA LYS A 5 -21.26 1.86 4.80
C LYS A 5 -20.38 2.95 4.21
N ILE A 6 -20.96 3.85 3.41
CA ILE A 6 -20.26 5.04 2.93
C ILE A 6 -20.01 5.92 4.15
N VAL A 7 -18.87 5.71 4.80
CA VAL A 7 -18.40 6.58 5.87
C VAL A 7 -18.08 7.90 5.20
N LYS A 8 -18.72 8.99 5.65
CA LYS A 8 -18.44 10.35 5.19
C LYS A 8 -16.99 10.68 5.57
N GLN A 9 -16.05 10.45 4.66
CA GLN A 9 -14.62 10.65 4.93
C GLN A 9 -14.32 12.15 4.87
N ARG A 10 -13.59 12.65 5.87
CA ARG A 10 -13.03 14.01 5.84
C ARG A 10 -11.91 14.08 4.80
N PRO A 11 -11.59 15.27 4.25
CA PRO A 11 -10.39 15.40 3.44
C PRO A 11 -9.14 14.93 4.21
N PRO A 12 -8.19 14.26 3.53
CA PRO A 12 -6.92 13.86 4.14
C PRO A 12 -6.15 15.05 4.70
N THR A 13 -5.41 14.85 5.78
CA THR A 13 -4.43 15.84 6.22
C THR A 13 -3.23 15.87 5.27
N ALA A 14 -2.37 16.90 5.40
CA ALA A 14 -1.09 16.93 4.68
C ALA A 14 -0.25 15.67 4.93
N PHE A 15 -0.18 15.23 6.20
CA PHE A 15 0.51 13.99 6.56
C PHE A 15 -0.10 12.74 5.92
N GLU A 16 -1.44 12.61 5.95
CA GLU A 16 -2.12 11.48 5.30
C GLU A 16 -1.89 11.48 3.79
N SER A 17 -1.87 12.66 3.17
CA SER A 17 -1.58 12.83 1.74
C SER A 17 -0.16 12.36 1.42
N SER A 18 0.85 12.76 2.20
CA SER A 18 2.23 12.27 2.02
C SER A 18 2.34 10.75 2.21
N VAL A 19 1.59 10.16 3.15
CA VAL A 19 1.52 8.70 3.30
C VAL A 19 0.96 8.05 2.03
N TYR A 20 -0.10 8.62 1.45
CA TYR A 20 -0.74 8.09 0.25
C TYR A 20 0.13 8.23 -1.00
N GLU A 21 0.86 9.33 -1.12
CA GLU A 21 1.84 9.54 -2.20
C GLU A 21 2.94 8.50 -2.16
N ILE A 22 3.60 8.32 -1.00
CA ILE A 22 4.66 7.31 -0.83
C ILE A 22 4.10 5.89 -1.01
N CYS A 23 2.90 5.61 -0.52
CA CYS A 23 2.25 4.32 -0.75
C CYS A 23 2.00 4.04 -2.23
N SER A 24 1.63 5.08 -3.00
CA SER A 24 1.38 4.97 -4.44
C SER A 24 2.66 4.78 -5.25
N ALA A 25 3.82 5.16 -4.69
CA ALA A 25 5.12 4.92 -5.27
C ALA A 25 5.59 3.46 -5.19
N ILE A 26 4.93 2.60 -4.43
CA ILE A 26 5.29 1.18 -4.39
C ILE A 26 4.82 0.54 -5.70
N PRO A 27 5.70 -0.02 -6.55
CA PRO A 27 5.29 -0.63 -7.81
C PRO A 27 4.53 -1.93 -7.59
N ALA A 28 3.73 -2.34 -8.58
CA ALA A 28 3.05 -3.63 -8.57
C ALA A 28 4.09 -4.78 -8.50
N GLY A 29 3.76 -5.84 -7.75
CA GLY A 29 4.65 -6.98 -7.52
C GLY A 29 5.73 -6.74 -6.45
N LYS A 30 5.77 -5.53 -5.89
CA LYS A 30 6.58 -5.19 -4.72
C LYS A 30 5.71 -4.78 -3.54
N VAL A 31 6.25 -4.96 -2.35
CA VAL A 31 5.63 -4.55 -1.09
C VAL A 31 6.61 -3.71 -0.27
N ALA A 32 6.09 -2.87 0.60
CA ALA A 32 6.89 -2.16 1.60
C ALA A 32 6.41 -2.54 3.00
N THR A 33 7.29 -2.48 3.99
CA THR A 33 6.86 -2.62 5.39
C THR A 33 6.42 -1.28 5.94
N TYR A 34 5.56 -1.28 6.97
CA TYR A 34 5.25 -0.05 7.72
C TYR A 34 6.50 0.67 8.22
N GLY A 35 7.57 -0.08 8.56
CA GLY A 35 8.85 0.46 9.00
C GLY A 35 9.61 1.21 7.91
N ILE A 36 9.51 0.76 6.65
CA ILE A 36 10.13 1.44 5.50
C ILE A 36 9.44 2.78 5.27
N LEU A 37 8.10 2.79 5.19
CA LEU A 37 7.33 4.03 5.02
C LEU A 37 7.57 5.00 6.18
N SER A 38 7.64 4.49 7.41
CA SER A 38 7.85 5.35 8.57
C SER A 38 9.24 5.99 8.59
N LYS A 39 10.27 5.30 8.07
CA LYS A 39 11.63 5.86 7.96
C LYS A 39 11.68 7.01 6.95
N ILE A 40 11.08 6.82 5.77
CA ILE A 40 11.01 7.86 4.73
C ILE A 40 10.25 9.09 5.23
N LEU A 41 9.10 8.86 5.87
CA LEU A 41 8.23 9.93 6.39
C LEU A 41 8.66 10.47 7.76
N LYS A 42 9.79 9.98 8.32
CA LYS A 42 10.32 10.35 9.64
C LYS A 42 9.25 10.33 10.74
N THR A 43 8.48 9.24 10.80
CA THR A 43 7.33 9.05 11.69
C THR A 43 7.34 7.66 12.32
N SER A 44 6.26 7.26 12.99
CA SER A 44 6.09 5.91 13.53
C SER A 44 5.33 4.97 12.57
N PRO A 45 5.64 3.66 12.55
CA PRO A 45 4.86 2.67 11.80
C PRO A 45 3.36 2.68 12.14
N ARG A 46 3.04 2.95 13.41
CA ARG A 46 1.65 3.06 13.89
C ARG A 46 0.92 4.24 13.24
N ALA A 47 1.57 5.40 13.10
CA ALA A 47 0.98 6.57 12.44
C ALA A 47 0.69 6.31 10.95
N VAL A 48 1.60 5.61 10.27
CA VAL A 48 1.39 5.16 8.88
C VAL A 48 0.19 4.23 8.78
N GLY A 49 0.12 3.20 9.64
CA GLY A 49 -1.01 2.25 9.66
C GLY A 49 -2.36 2.92 9.93
N GLN A 50 -2.40 3.90 10.84
CA GLN A 50 -3.62 4.67 11.11
C GLN A 50 -4.05 5.52 9.90
N SER A 51 -3.10 6.08 9.17
CA SER A 51 -3.37 6.87 7.96
C SER A 51 -3.91 5.99 6.83
N LEU A 52 -3.31 4.82 6.61
CA LEU A 52 -3.76 3.84 5.61
C LEU A 52 -5.12 3.24 5.94
N ARG A 53 -5.45 3.04 7.23
CA ARG A 53 -6.78 2.61 7.66
C ARG A 53 -7.88 3.62 7.28
N ARG A 54 -7.54 4.92 7.22
CA ARG A 54 -8.46 6.00 6.86
C ARG A 54 -8.43 6.38 5.38
N ASN A 55 -7.67 5.66 4.55
CA ASN A 55 -7.53 5.93 3.13
C ASN A 55 -8.90 5.96 2.41
N PRO A 56 -9.38 7.14 1.97
CA PRO A 56 -10.65 7.25 1.25
C PRO A 56 -10.51 6.85 -0.23
N TYR A 57 -9.28 6.73 -0.73
CA TYR A 57 -8.95 6.47 -2.13
C TYR A 57 -8.61 5.01 -2.40
N ALA A 58 -8.94 4.09 -1.49
CA ALA A 58 -8.79 2.67 -1.79
C ALA A 58 -9.77 2.26 -2.91
N PRO A 59 -9.36 1.50 -3.94
CA PRO A 59 -8.06 0.82 -4.11
C PRO A 59 -7.00 1.59 -4.93
N ILE A 60 -7.27 2.82 -5.37
CA ILE A 60 -6.35 3.63 -6.19
C ILE A 60 -5.01 3.83 -5.47
N VAL A 61 -5.07 4.19 -4.18
CA VAL A 61 -3.88 4.16 -3.31
C VAL A 61 -3.70 2.71 -2.82
N PRO A 62 -2.59 2.03 -3.19
CA PRO A 62 -2.43 0.59 -3.05
C PRO A 62 -2.01 0.20 -1.63
N CYS A 63 -2.87 0.48 -0.65
CA CYS A 63 -2.60 0.21 0.75
C CYS A 63 -2.42 -1.29 1.08
N HIS A 64 -2.83 -2.19 0.17
CA HIS A 64 -2.55 -3.63 0.26
C HIS A 64 -1.08 -3.97 0.09
N ARG A 65 -0.26 -3.11 -0.55
CA ARG A 65 1.20 -3.29 -0.71
C ARG A 65 2.00 -3.03 0.57
N VAL A 66 1.36 -2.60 1.66
CA VAL A 66 2.04 -2.33 2.94
C VAL A 66 1.83 -3.47 3.94
N ILE A 67 2.92 -4.10 4.39
CA ILE A 67 2.90 -5.30 5.24
C ILE A 67 3.64 -5.09 6.58
N ALA A 68 3.57 -6.06 7.47
CA ALA A 68 4.27 -6.03 8.75
C ALA A 68 5.78 -6.22 8.58
N ALA A 69 6.56 -5.84 9.60
CA ALA A 69 8.02 -5.88 9.57
C ALA A 69 8.59 -7.31 9.56
N ASP A 70 7.83 -8.27 10.07
CA ASP A 70 8.15 -9.70 10.11
C ASP A 70 7.81 -10.44 8.81
N ARG A 71 7.49 -9.70 7.73
CA ARG A 71 7.06 -10.21 6.42
C ARG A 71 5.67 -10.86 6.42
N SER A 72 4.97 -10.86 7.55
CA SER A 72 3.57 -11.28 7.58
C SER A 72 2.69 -10.25 6.87
N ILE A 73 1.55 -10.71 6.34
CA ILE A 73 0.58 -9.84 5.66
C ILE A 73 0.13 -8.69 6.56
N GLY A 74 0.03 -8.91 7.88
CA GLY A 74 -0.52 -7.96 8.83
C GLY A 74 -2.00 -7.67 8.57
N GLY A 75 -2.49 -6.55 9.10
CA GLY A 75 -3.90 -6.15 8.95
C GLY A 75 -4.24 -5.52 7.60
N PHE A 76 -5.54 -5.51 7.28
CA PHE A 76 -6.11 -4.80 6.13
C PHE A 76 -7.48 -4.20 6.46
N CYS A 77 -7.72 -2.94 6.04
CA CYS A 77 -8.94 -2.17 6.35
C CYS A 77 -9.39 -2.22 7.84
N GLY A 78 -8.44 -2.35 8.77
CA GLY A 78 -8.70 -2.45 10.21
C GLY A 78 -9.14 -3.84 10.70
N GLN A 79 -9.04 -4.88 9.87
CA GLN A 79 -9.23 -6.27 10.25
C GLN A 79 -7.89 -7.01 10.27
N THR A 80 -7.80 -8.07 11.07
CA THR A 80 -6.61 -8.90 11.29
C THR A 80 -6.98 -10.39 11.30
N GLY A 81 -5.99 -11.26 11.19
CA GLY A 81 -6.17 -12.71 11.17
C GLY A 81 -6.13 -13.27 9.75
N CYS A 82 -5.47 -14.41 9.57
CA CYS A 82 -5.34 -15.07 8.26
C CYS A 82 -6.70 -15.47 7.70
N ASP A 83 -7.60 -16.05 8.49
CA ASP A 83 -8.93 -16.50 8.01
C ASP A 83 -9.91 -15.36 7.73
N ASN A 84 -9.52 -14.12 8.00
CA ASN A 84 -10.37 -12.97 7.77
C ASN A 84 -10.54 -12.70 6.27
N THR A 85 -11.78 -12.68 5.78
CA THR A 85 -12.08 -12.44 4.35
C THR A 85 -11.49 -11.15 3.78
N ILE A 86 -11.34 -10.10 4.60
CA ILE A 86 -10.70 -8.85 4.19
C ILE A 86 -9.19 -9.03 4.05
N VAL A 87 -8.55 -9.76 4.96
CA VAL A 87 -7.11 -10.07 4.87
C VAL A 87 -6.84 -11.02 3.70
N GLN A 88 -7.70 -12.00 3.48
CA GLN A 88 -7.64 -12.88 2.29
C GLN A 88 -7.77 -12.09 0.99
N LYS A 89 -8.63 -11.05 0.95
CA LYS A 89 -8.69 -10.13 -0.19
C LYS A 89 -7.36 -9.41 -0.43
N LYS A 90 -6.66 -8.99 0.64
CA LYS A 90 -5.32 -8.38 0.52
C LYS A 90 -4.31 -9.36 -0.07
N ILE A 91 -4.31 -10.61 0.38
CA ILE A 91 -3.44 -11.66 -0.17
C ILE A 91 -3.69 -11.81 -1.67
N ARG A 92 -4.96 -11.98 -2.06
CA ARG A 92 -5.33 -12.12 -3.47
C ARG A 92 -4.90 -10.94 -4.34
N LEU A 93 -5.07 -9.69 -3.85
CA LEU A 93 -4.61 -8.51 -4.58
C LEU A 93 -3.09 -8.51 -4.81
N LEU A 94 -2.33 -9.04 -3.86
CA LEU A 94 -0.87 -9.17 -3.97
C LEU A 94 -0.48 -10.32 -4.90
N GLU A 95 -1.19 -11.45 -4.86
CA GLU A 95 -1.01 -12.57 -5.79
C GLU A 95 -1.28 -12.15 -7.23
N ASP A 96 -2.36 -11.41 -7.48
CA ASP A 96 -2.73 -10.87 -8.79
C ASP A 96 -1.67 -9.89 -9.32
N GLU A 97 -0.90 -9.26 -8.43
CA GLU A 97 0.25 -8.41 -8.76
C GLU A 97 1.57 -9.17 -8.93
N GLY A 98 1.58 -10.49 -8.71
CA GLY A 98 2.77 -11.34 -8.84
C GLY A 98 3.67 -11.40 -7.61
N VAL A 99 3.17 -11.04 -6.42
CA VAL A 99 3.93 -11.17 -5.17
C VAL A 99 4.01 -12.64 -4.77
N ALA A 100 5.23 -13.10 -4.46
CA ALA A 100 5.48 -14.47 -4.03
C ALA A 100 5.39 -14.62 -2.51
N PHE A 101 4.82 -15.74 -2.06
CA PHE A 101 4.64 -16.06 -0.64
C PHE A 101 5.34 -17.36 -0.26
N GLU A 102 5.91 -17.39 0.95
CA GLU A 102 6.30 -18.59 1.67
C GLU A 102 5.11 -19.03 2.54
N ILE A 103 4.62 -20.25 2.33
CA ILE A 103 3.63 -20.87 3.20
C ILE A 103 4.39 -21.70 4.23
N MET A 104 4.42 -21.23 5.48
CA MET A 104 4.88 -22.06 6.59
C MET A 104 3.71 -22.91 7.10
N ASP A 105 3.75 -24.20 6.82
CA ASP A 105 2.77 -25.18 7.31
C ASP A 105 3.14 -25.60 8.74
N LEU A 106 2.87 -24.74 9.72
CA LEU A 106 3.13 -25.01 11.12
C LEU A 106 2.00 -25.87 11.72
N LYS A 107 2.02 -27.18 11.45
CA LYS A 107 1.38 -28.30 12.17
C LYS A 107 -0.09 -28.19 12.65
N SER A 108 -0.86 -27.16 12.29
CA SER A 108 -2.29 -27.05 12.57
C SER A 108 -2.99 -26.15 11.55
N VAL A 109 -4.18 -26.54 11.11
CA VAL A 109 -5.00 -25.86 10.07
C VAL A 109 -5.32 -24.40 10.44
N GLU A 110 -5.25 -24.06 11.73
CA GLU A 110 -5.61 -22.76 12.31
C GLU A 110 -4.45 -21.73 12.31
N ASN A 111 -3.22 -22.11 11.92
CA ASN A 111 -2.03 -21.25 12.04
C ASN A 111 -1.26 -21.06 10.71
N ARG A 112 -1.96 -21.11 9.57
CA ARG A 112 -1.36 -20.79 8.27
C ARG A 112 -1.08 -19.29 8.19
N GLN A 113 0.19 -18.92 8.25
CA GLN A 113 0.64 -17.55 8.03
C GLN A 113 1.35 -17.47 6.68
N ALA A 114 0.78 -16.71 5.74
CA ALA A 114 1.46 -16.37 4.49
C ALA A 114 2.51 -15.30 4.78
N MET A 115 3.77 -15.59 4.45
CA MET A 115 4.88 -14.64 4.57
C MET A 115 5.29 -14.19 3.19
N VAL A 116 5.49 -12.89 2.98
CA VAL A 116 6.01 -12.39 1.70
C VAL A 116 7.49 -12.75 1.58
N MET A 117 7.90 -13.23 0.40
CA MET A 117 9.32 -13.48 0.13
C MET A 117 10.13 -12.19 0.19
N GLU A 118 11.34 -12.26 0.74
CA GLU A 118 12.21 -11.08 0.92
C GLU A 118 12.47 -10.31 -0.38
N LYS A 119 12.62 -11.02 -1.51
CA LYS A 119 12.81 -10.43 -2.84
C LYS A 119 11.69 -9.49 -3.30
N CYS A 120 10.49 -9.65 -2.74
CA CYS A 120 9.33 -8.81 -3.06
C CYS A 120 9.30 -7.53 -2.21
N ILE A 121 10.11 -7.43 -1.15
CA ILE A 121 10.18 -6.24 -0.30
C ILE A 121 11.07 -5.20 -0.99
N ILE A 122 10.53 -4.01 -1.21
CA ILE A 122 11.26 -2.88 -1.79
C ILE A 122 12.24 -2.30 -0.76
N SER A 123 13.41 -1.84 -1.19
CA SER A 123 14.33 -1.11 -0.31
C SER A 123 13.89 0.35 -0.12
N ILE A 124 14.46 1.05 0.88
CA ILE A 124 14.19 2.48 1.09
C ILE A 124 14.63 3.28 -0.14
N GLU A 125 15.83 3.02 -0.66
CA GLU A 125 16.40 3.70 -1.82
C GLU A 125 15.55 3.48 -3.09
N GLU A 126 15.10 2.25 -3.32
CA GLU A 126 14.20 1.92 -4.44
C GLU A 126 12.86 2.67 -4.35
N LEU A 127 12.30 2.76 -3.15
CA LEU A 127 11.03 3.46 -2.93
C LEU A 127 11.17 4.98 -3.07
N GLU A 128 12.27 5.56 -2.58
CA GLU A 128 12.59 6.98 -2.79
C GLU A 128 12.78 7.32 -4.27
N ASN A 129 13.48 6.44 -5.01
CA ASN A 129 13.65 6.59 -6.46
C ASN A 129 12.31 6.50 -7.21
N SER A 130 11.45 5.56 -6.83
CA SER A 130 10.12 5.41 -7.42
C SER A 130 9.21 6.62 -7.12
N ALA A 131 9.27 7.14 -5.89
CA ALA A 131 8.52 8.33 -5.50
C ALA A 131 9.00 9.58 -6.27
N ALA A 132 10.32 9.73 -6.43
CA ALA A 132 10.90 10.80 -7.24
C ALA A 132 10.50 10.70 -8.72
N ALA A 133 10.39 9.48 -9.26
CA ALA A 133 9.91 9.27 -10.64
C ALA A 133 8.45 9.70 -10.80
N LEU A 134 7.56 9.35 -9.87
CA LEU A 134 6.16 9.81 -9.91
C LEU A 134 6.01 11.33 -9.87
N LEU A 135 6.82 12.02 -9.07
CA LEU A 135 6.83 13.49 -9.01
C LEU A 135 7.38 14.14 -10.29
N LYS A 136 8.27 13.45 -11.02
CA LYS A 136 8.73 13.92 -12.33
C LYS A 136 7.63 13.76 -13.37
N VAL A 137 6.99 12.59 -13.43
CA VAL A 137 5.86 12.31 -14.33
C VAL A 137 4.73 13.32 -14.10
N SER A 138 4.35 13.63 -12.85
CA SER A 138 3.28 14.60 -12.59
C SER A 138 3.62 16.02 -13.07
N LYS A 139 4.88 16.45 -12.98
CA LYS A 139 5.34 17.73 -13.54
C LYS A 139 5.46 17.72 -15.05
N GLU A 140 5.76 16.58 -15.64
CA GLU A 140 5.88 16.39 -17.08
C GLU A 140 4.50 16.36 -17.74
N THR A 141 3.52 15.64 -17.18
CA THR A 141 2.11 15.64 -17.61
C THR A 141 1.50 17.06 -17.61
N ILE A 142 1.77 17.86 -16.56
CA ILE A 142 1.32 19.27 -16.51
C ILE A 142 1.96 20.12 -17.62
N LYS A 143 3.15 19.76 -18.09
CA LYS A 143 3.78 20.45 -19.24
C LYS A 143 3.20 19.98 -20.58
N VAL A 144 2.82 18.71 -20.73
CA VAL A 144 2.24 18.20 -21.98
C VAL A 144 0.85 18.81 -22.26
N ASP A 145 0.10 19.18 -21.21
CA ASP A 145 -1.23 19.79 -21.37
C ASP A 145 -1.20 21.31 -21.67
N ASN A 146 -0.03 21.97 -21.59
CA ASN A 146 0.10 23.41 -21.82
C ASN A 146 0.55 23.80 -23.24
N GLU A 147 0.76 22.84 -24.16
CA GLU A 147 1.11 23.12 -25.57
C GLU A 147 0.01 22.77 -26.58
N LYS A 148 -1.21 22.40 -26.13
CA LYS A 148 -2.38 22.28 -27.03
C LYS A 148 -3.66 22.85 -26.42
N ILE A 149 -3.68 24.18 -26.25
CA ILE A 149 -4.95 24.92 -26.40
C ILE A 149 -5.00 25.41 -27.85
N VAL A 150 -5.38 24.51 -28.76
CA VAL A 150 -5.96 24.95 -30.04
C VAL A 150 -7.35 25.45 -29.70
N ARG A 151 -7.51 26.77 -29.62
CA ARG A 151 -8.83 27.38 -29.78
C ARG A 151 -9.26 27.13 -31.21
N CYS A 152 -10.28 26.30 -31.37
CA CYS A 152 -11.25 26.41 -32.45
C CYS A 152 -12.64 26.21 -31.85
#